data_AF-A0A3D4NZ43-F1
#
_entry.id   AF-A0A3D4NZ43-F1
#
_cell.length_a   1.000
_cell.length_b   1.000
_cell.length_c   1.000
_cell.angle_alpha   90.00
_cell.angle_beta   90.00
_cell.angle_gamma   90.00
#
_symmetry.space_group_name_H-M   'P 1'
#
loop_
_entity.id
_entity.type
_entity.pdbx_description
1 polymer ?
#
loop_
_entity_poly.entity_id
_entity_poly.type
_entity_poly.pdbx_seq_one_letter_code
_entity_poly.pdbx_strand_id
1 'polypeptide(L)'
;MSAKRLVVLVFLISIVSSLLFPQTLAEIARKERERRAGLKGKKATVITNADLAKLKKKPALETPPAPPAPVTEEVVALEAAPPVAAEPQEQPVTALPAAANPVPSDLEALQERWDKAKEYVELLTLKMGALWQQFYGLEDMTTRDAVQQSIAETFIKLQKAQEDETRARQDLEKFLGQQKKEPVPSIWIR
;
A
#
# COMPACT_ATOMS: atom_id res chain seq x y z
N MET A 1 -32.83 -28.05 -35.80
CA MET A 1 -31.60 -27.35 -36.24
C MET A 1 -30.41 -28.26 -36.00
N SER A 2 -29.42 -28.30 -36.90
CA SER A 2 -28.19 -29.05 -36.62
C SER A 2 -27.44 -28.43 -35.44
N ALA A 3 -26.83 -29.25 -34.57
CA ALA A 3 -26.16 -28.79 -33.35
C ALA A 3 -25.17 -27.63 -33.59
N LYS A 4 -24.50 -27.63 -34.75
CA LYS A 4 -23.60 -26.57 -35.19
C LYS A 4 -24.30 -25.21 -35.34
N ARG A 5 -25.54 -25.17 -35.85
CA ARG A 5 -26.34 -23.94 -35.99
C ARG A 5 -26.86 -23.45 -34.65
N LEU A 6 -27.14 -24.37 -33.72
CA LEU A 6 -27.56 -24.01 -32.35
C LEU A 6 -26.40 -23.36 -31.57
N VAL A 7 -25.18 -23.91 -31.68
CA VAL A 7 -23.98 -23.33 -31.04
C VAL A 7 -23.66 -21.95 -31.60
N VAL A 8 -23.75 -21.76 -32.92
CA VAL A 8 -23.54 -20.45 -33.55
C VAL A 8 -24.59 -19.44 -33.08
N LEU A 9 -25.85 -19.85 -32.96
CA LEU A 9 -26.92 -18.96 -32.50
C LEU A 9 -26.76 -18.55 -31.03
N VAL A 10 -26.38 -19.48 -30.16
CA VAL A 10 -26.08 -19.20 -28.74
C VAL A 10 -24.87 -18.27 -28.61
N PHE A 11 -23.81 -18.51 -29.40
CA PHE A 11 -22.62 -17.66 -29.42
C PHE A 11 -22.93 -16.23 -29.89
N LEU A 12 -23.76 -16.09 -30.94
CA LEU A 12 -24.21 -14.80 -31.45
C LEU A 12 -25.03 -14.03 -30.41
N ILE A 13 -25.94 -14.70 -29.71
CA ILE A 13 -26.75 -14.09 -28.64
C ILE A 13 -25.86 -13.64 -27.47
N SER A 14 -24.83 -14.41 -27.12
CA SER A 14 -23.86 -14.05 -26.08
C SER A 14 -23.05 -12.79 -26.45
N ILE A 15 -22.65 -12.67 -27.72
CA ILE A 15 -21.92 -11.48 -28.21
C ILE A 15 -22.83 -10.25 -28.20
N VAL A 16 -24.06 -10.36 -28.71
CA VAL A 16 -25.02 -9.25 -28.73
C VAL A 16 -25.36 -8.78 -27.31
N SER A 17 -25.46 -9.71 -26.35
CA SER A 17 -25.71 -9.38 -24.94
C SER A 17 -24.59 -8.57 -24.30
N SER A 18 -23.34 -8.76 -24.74
CA SER A 18 -22.17 -8.03 -24.23
C SER A 18 -22.14 -6.57 -24.71
N LEU A 19 -22.88 -6.23 -25.78
CA LEU A 19 -22.95 -4.89 -26.36
C LEU A 19 -24.08 -4.03 -25.78
N LEU A 20 -24.93 -4.59 -24.90
CA LEU A 20 -26.11 -3.90 -24.34
C LEU A 20 -25.81 -3.04 -23.10
N PHE A 21 -24.58 -3.05 -22.59
CA PHE A 21 -24.20 -2.29 -21.38
C PHE A 21 -23.00 -1.34 -21.57
N PRO A 22 -22.94 -0.46 -22.59
CA PRO A 22 -21.98 0.61 -22.58
C PRO A 22 -22.43 1.67 -21.56
N GLN A 23 -22.05 1.52 -20.29
CA GLN A 23 -22.18 2.65 -19.36
C GLN A 23 -21.28 3.77 -19.85
N THR A 24 -21.88 4.78 -20.45
CA THR A 24 -21.13 5.92 -20.96
C THR A 24 -20.61 6.74 -19.76
N LEU A 25 -19.43 7.34 -19.91
CA LEU A 25 -18.86 8.22 -18.88
C LEU A 25 -19.83 9.36 -18.50
N ALA A 26 -20.67 9.78 -19.45
CA ALA A 26 -21.71 10.77 -19.22
C ALA A 26 -22.79 10.28 -18.23
N GLU A 27 -23.20 9.02 -18.30
CA GLU A 27 -24.15 8.43 -17.36
C GLU A 27 -23.56 8.27 -15.96
N ILE A 28 -22.28 7.88 -15.87
CA ILE A 28 -21.55 7.78 -14.59
C ILE A 28 -21.42 9.17 -13.95
N ALA A 29 -21.07 10.19 -14.75
CA ALA A 29 -20.98 11.57 -14.28
C ALA A 29 -22.33 12.12 -13.82
N ARG A 30 -23.43 11.80 -14.52
CA ARG A 30 -24.80 12.17 -14.11
C ARG A 30 -25.20 11.47 -12.82
N LYS A 31 -24.98 10.15 -12.70
CA LYS A 31 -25.25 9.39 -11.46
C LYS A 31 -24.45 9.91 -10.27
N GLU A 32 -23.17 10.26 -10.47
CA GLU A 32 -22.35 10.85 -9.41
C GLU A 32 -22.83 12.27 -9.04
N ARG A 33 -23.27 13.07 -10.02
CA ARG A 33 -23.88 14.38 -9.76
C ARG A 33 -25.19 14.25 -8.99
N GLU A 34 -26.03 13.28 -9.32
CA GLU A 34 -27.28 12.96 -8.62
C GLU A 34 -27.03 12.45 -7.20
N ARG A 35 -26.02 11.59 -7.00
CA ARG A 35 -25.57 11.15 -5.66
C ARG A 35 -25.13 12.34 -4.82
N ARG A 36 -24.34 13.27 -5.39
CA ARG A 36 -23.91 14.49 -4.69
C ARG A 36 -25.08 15.44 -4.42
N ALA A 37 -26.04 15.56 -5.33
CA ALA A 37 -27.26 16.34 -5.10
C ALA A 37 -28.12 15.72 -3.98
N GLY A 38 -28.24 14.39 -3.92
CA GLY A 38 -28.94 13.67 -2.85
C GLY A 38 -28.23 13.70 -1.49
N LEU A 39 -26.97 14.15 -1.45
CA LEU A 39 -26.20 14.42 -0.23
C LEU A 39 -26.24 15.91 0.17
N LYS A 40 -26.59 16.83 -0.75
CA LYS A 40 -26.84 18.23 -0.39
C LYS A 40 -28.09 18.31 0.48
N GLY A 41 -27.91 18.72 1.74
CA GLY A 41 -29.00 18.85 2.72
C GLY A 41 -29.12 17.68 3.70
N LYS A 42 -28.40 16.57 3.49
CA LYS A 42 -28.21 15.57 4.54
C LYS A 42 -27.08 16.07 5.45
N LYS A 43 -27.36 16.21 6.74
CA LYS A 43 -26.37 16.57 7.76
C LYS A 43 -25.40 15.38 7.91
N ALA A 44 -24.44 15.27 7.01
CA ALA A 44 -23.29 14.41 7.23
C ALA A 44 -22.64 14.90 8.53
N THR A 45 -22.51 14.02 9.52
CA THR A 45 -21.82 14.35 10.76
C THR A 45 -20.35 14.55 10.42
N VAL A 46 -19.98 15.80 10.14
CA VAL A 46 -18.59 16.21 9.96
C VAL A 46 -18.00 16.25 11.35
N ILE A 47 -17.30 15.18 11.73
CA ILE A 47 -16.50 15.17 12.96
C ILE A 47 -15.28 16.05 12.67
N THR A 48 -15.26 17.24 13.26
CA THR A 48 -14.15 18.18 13.11
C THR A 48 -13.10 17.95 14.19
N ASN A 49 -11.89 18.49 14.00
CA ASN A 49 -10.86 18.46 15.05
C ASN A 49 -11.32 19.11 16.37
N ALA A 50 -12.26 20.06 16.31
CA ALA A 50 -12.86 20.67 17.49
C ALA A 50 -13.77 19.69 18.26
N ASP A 51 -14.34 18.69 17.59
CA ASP A 51 -15.18 17.67 18.22
C ASP A 51 -14.34 16.58 18.90
N LEU A 52 -13.10 16.37 18.44
CA LEU A 52 -12.13 15.50 19.10
C LEU A 52 -11.67 16.04 20.46
N ALA A 53 -11.66 17.37 20.65
CA ALA A 53 -11.25 17.99 21.91
C ALA A 53 -12.26 17.75 23.06
N LYS A 54 -13.53 17.48 22.73
CA LYS A 54 -14.59 17.20 23.72
C LYS A 54 -14.58 15.75 24.19
N LEU A 55 -13.87 14.87 23.47
CA LEU A 55 -13.69 13.48 23.87
C LEU A 55 -12.56 13.41 24.90
N LYS A 56 -12.90 13.04 26.13
CA LYS A 56 -11.91 12.73 27.16
C LYS A 56 -11.13 11.49 26.71
N LYS A 57 -9.86 11.68 26.32
CA LYS A 57 -8.95 10.60 25.98
C LYS A 57 -8.89 9.61 27.14
N LYS A 58 -9.42 8.41 26.96
CA LYS A 58 -9.11 7.28 27.85
C LYS A 58 -7.71 6.78 27.48
N PRO A 59 -6.83 6.50 28.45
CA PRO A 59 -5.53 5.90 28.16
C PRO A 59 -5.73 4.57 27.44
N ALA A 60 -5.02 4.36 26.33
CA ALA A 60 -5.13 3.14 25.51
C ALA A 60 -4.41 1.92 26.13
N LEU A 61 -3.80 2.08 27.30
CA LEU A 61 -3.06 1.04 28.00
C LEU A 61 -3.24 1.22 29.51
N GLU A 62 -4.04 0.36 30.14
CA GLU A 62 -3.99 0.17 31.59
C GLU A 62 -2.90 -0.87 31.87
N THR A 63 -1.67 -0.40 32.08
CA THR A 63 -0.62 -1.23 32.66
C THR A 63 -0.86 -1.27 34.18
N PRO A 64 -1.08 -2.44 34.81
CA PRO A 64 -1.21 -2.53 36.26
C PRO A 64 0.03 -1.96 36.96
N PRO A 65 -0.12 -1.26 38.10
CA PRO A 65 0.99 -0.64 38.80
C PRO A 65 1.97 -1.71 39.33
N ALA A 66 3.22 -1.64 38.89
CA ALA A 66 4.31 -2.38 39.49
C ALA A 66 4.66 -1.77 40.88
N PRO A 67 4.91 -2.59 41.91
CA PRO A 67 5.15 -2.13 43.28
C PRO A 67 6.48 -1.35 43.44
N PRO A 68 6.59 -0.46 44.45
CA PRO A 68 7.64 0.54 44.55
C PRO A 68 8.94 0.01 45.16
N ALA A 69 10.07 0.51 44.68
CA ALA A 69 11.38 0.41 45.31
C ALA A 69 12.12 1.77 45.20
N PRO A 70 13.05 2.08 46.13
CA PRO A 70 13.09 3.36 46.83
C PRO A 70 13.97 4.45 46.22
N VAL A 71 13.75 5.65 46.76
CA VAL A 71 14.39 6.95 46.55
C VAL A 71 15.90 6.91 46.83
N THR A 72 16.70 7.53 45.96
CA THR A 72 17.96 8.21 46.32
C THR A 72 18.10 9.50 45.49
N GLU A 73 18.46 10.57 46.20
CA GLU A 73 18.62 12.00 45.92
C GLU A 73 19.46 12.35 44.66
N GLU A 74 19.04 13.27 43.80
CA GLU A 74 19.23 14.74 43.81
C GLU A 74 20.68 15.21 43.55
N VAL A 75 20.93 15.77 42.35
CA VAL A 75 21.84 16.91 42.14
C VAL A 75 21.25 17.85 41.09
N VAL A 76 21.36 19.13 41.40
CA VAL A 76 20.59 20.29 40.95
C VAL A 76 21.23 21.01 39.74
N ALA A 77 20.35 21.47 38.86
CA ALA A 77 20.31 22.69 38.00
C ALA A 77 21.56 23.31 37.35
N LEU A 78 21.32 23.79 36.10
CA LEU A 78 21.67 25.09 35.45
C LEU A 78 21.53 24.86 33.92
N GLU A 79 21.05 25.71 33.02
CA GLU A 79 20.38 27.02 33.00
C GLU A 79 20.02 27.29 31.51
N ALA A 80 18.92 28.04 31.26
CA ALA A 80 18.59 28.87 30.09
C ALA A 80 18.58 28.35 28.62
N ALA A 81 17.44 28.61 27.96
CA ALA A 81 17.12 28.46 26.52
C ALA A 81 17.73 29.58 25.63
N PRO A 82 17.64 29.50 24.27
CA PRO A 82 16.40 29.85 23.53
C PRO A 82 16.04 28.86 22.37
N PRO A 83 14.84 28.99 21.77
CA PRO A 83 14.26 27.96 20.91
C PRO A 83 14.72 28.11 19.44
N VAL A 84 15.22 27.04 18.85
CA VAL A 84 15.39 26.94 17.39
C VAL A 84 14.10 26.38 16.79
N ALA A 85 13.63 27.05 15.74
CA ALA A 85 12.46 26.72 14.96
C ALA A 85 12.44 25.24 14.56
N ALA A 86 11.35 24.54 14.90
CA ALA A 86 11.09 23.19 14.43
C ALA A 86 10.55 23.26 12.99
N GLU A 87 11.43 23.03 12.01
CA GLU A 87 11.02 22.51 10.71
C GLU A 87 10.32 21.15 10.92
N PRO A 88 9.24 20.83 10.18
CA PRO A 88 8.63 19.51 10.24
C PRO A 88 9.65 18.46 9.81
N GLN A 89 10.13 17.68 10.78
CA GLN A 89 10.91 16.48 10.52
C GLN A 89 10.09 15.57 9.61
N GLU A 90 10.58 15.40 8.38
CA GLU A 90 10.21 14.26 7.55
C GLU A 90 10.44 13.00 8.38
N GLN A 91 9.34 12.35 8.77
CA GLN A 91 9.43 11.00 9.29
C GLN A 91 10.17 10.17 8.24
N PRO A 92 11.27 9.49 8.59
CA PRO A 92 11.82 8.49 7.71
C PRO A 92 10.77 7.40 7.65
N VAL A 93 9.99 7.38 6.56
CA VAL A 93 9.43 6.12 6.09
C VAL A 93 10.61 5.19 6.01
N THR A 94 10.65 4.23 6.93
CA THR A 94 11.64 3.18 7.03
C THR A 94 11.87 2.67 5.61
N ALA A 95 12.96 3.14 4.99
CA ALA A 95 13.48 2.53 3.80
C ALA A 95 13.78 1.11 4.26
N LEU A 96 12.95 0.16 3.87
CA LEU A 96 13.22 -1.24 4.12
C LEU A 96 14.65 -1.46 3.62
N PRO A 97 15.60 -1.84 4.49
CA PRO A 97 16.96 -1.96 4.04
C PRO A 97 16.94 -3.11 3.04
N ALA A 98 17.41 -2.81 1.82
CA ALA A 98 17.98 -3.81 0.94
C ALA A 98 19.28 -4.33 1.59
N ALA A 99 19.14 -4.96 2.75
CA ALA A 99 20.17 -5.70 3.43
C ALA A 99 19.81 -7.17 3.28
N ALA A 100 20.84 -7.98 3.05
CA ALA A 100 20.82 -9.42 2.93
C ALA A 100 19.98 -10.09 4.02
N ASN A 101 18.66 -10.20 3.81
CA ASN A 101 17.83 -11.06 4.62
C ASN A 101 18.11 -12.49 4.15
N PRO A 102 18.47 -13.41 5.06
CA PRO A 102 18.57 -14.82 4.71
C PRO A 102 17.24 -15.23 4.07
N VAL A 103 17.30 -15.94 2.94
CA VAL A 103 16.11 -16.48 2.29
C VAL A 103 15.40 -17.32 3.36
N PRO A 104 14.16 -16.98 3.77
CA PRO A 104 13.45 -17.77 4.75
C PRO A 104 13.33 -19.22 4.25
N SER A 105 13.39 -20.20 5.15
CA SER A 105 13.20 -21.60 4.76
C SER A 105 11.72 -22.01 4.80
N ASP A 106 10.85 -21.10 5.24
CA ASP A 106 9.43 -21.34 5.45
C ASP A 106 8.59 -20.79 4.28
N LEU A 107 7.61 -21.58 3.82
CA LEU A 107 6.73 -21.24 2.70
C LEU A 107 5.99 -19.91 2.94
N GLU A 108 5.42 -19.75 4.13
CA GLU A 108 4.63 -18.56 4.50
C GLU A 108 5.48 -17.29 4.47
N ALA A 109 6.72 -17.37 4.95
CA ALA A 109 7.65 -16.24 4.93
C ALA A 109 8.11 -15.88 3.50
N LEU A 110 8.24 -16.88 2.61
CA LEU A 110 8.50 -16.63 1.18
C LEU A 110 7.33 -15.96 0.49
N GLN A 111 6.11 -16.40 0.79
CA GLN A 111 4.88 -15.82 0.26
C GLN A 111 4.69 -14.38 0.75
N GLU A 112 4.83 -14.14 2.06
CA GLU A 112 4.74 -12.81 2.65
C GLU A 112 5.78 -11.85 2.06
N ARG A 113 7.00 -12.34 1.79
CA ARG A 113 8.03 -11.54 1.12
C ARG A 113 7.64 -11.16 -0.30
N TRP A 114 7.08 -12.09 -1.07
CA TRP A 114 6.61 -11.82 -2.43
C TRP A 114 5.44 -10.82 -2.42
N ASP A 115 4.50 -10.98 -1.50
CA ASP A 115 3.34 -10.09 -1.38
C ASP A 115 3.77 -8.67 -0.96
N LYS A 116 4.67 -8.53 0.02
CA LYS A 116 5.27 -7.22 0.37
C LYS A 116 6.02 -6.58 -0.80
N ALA A 117 6.73 -7.37 -1.61
CA ALA A 117 7.43 -6.85 -2.77
C ALA A 117 6.45 -6.30 -3.82
N LYS A 118 5.33 -6.98 -4.07
CA LYS A 118 4.26 -6.47 -4.95
C LYS A 118 3.64 -5.19 -4.40
N GLU A 119 3.27 -5.18 -3.13
CA GLU A 119 2.65 -3.99 -2.50
C GLU A 119 3.57 -2.77 -2.62
N TYR A 120 4.89 -2.99 -2.51
CA TYR A 120 5.87 -1.93 -2.68
C TYR A 120 5.95 -1.43 -4.14
N VAL A 121 5.90 -2.34 -5.12
CA VAL A 121 5.81 -1.96 -6.55
C VAL A 121 4.53 -1.17 -6.82
N GLU A 122 3.39 -1.60 -6.29
CA GLU A 122 2.11 -0.90 -6.43
C GLU A 122 2.15 0.51 -5.83
N LEU A 123 2.71 0.64 -4.61
CA LEU A 123 2.88 1.93 -3.94
C LEU A 123 3.75 2.89 -4.77
N LEU A 124 4.87 2.41 -5.31
CA LEU A 124 5.75 3.22 -6.15
C LEU A 124 5.09 3.57 -7.48
N THR A 125 4.28 2.68 -8.04
CA THR A 125 3.50 2.94 -9.26
C THR A 125 2.46 4.04 -9.01
N LEU A 126 1.76 3.98 -7.88
CA LEU A 126 0.81 5.02 -7.49
C LEU A 126 1.51 6.36 -7.26
N LYS A 127 2.66 6.36 -6.58
CA LYS A 127 3.50 7.55 -6.41
C LYS A 127 3.93 8.12 -7.76
N MET A 128 4.36 7.27 -8.69
CA MET A 128 4.75 7.70 -10.04
C MET A 128 3.60 8.40 -10.76
N GLY A 129 2.39 7.85 -10.70
CA GLY A 129 1.19 8.48 -11.27
C GLY A 129 0.89 9.85 -10.65
N ALA A 130 0.98 9.96 -9.32
CA ALA A 130 0.75 11.21 -8.60
C ALA A 130 1.80 12.28 -8.96
N LEU A 131 3.08 11.91 -9.07
CA LEU A 131 4.15 12.81 -9.46
C LEU A 131 3.98 13.33 -10.89
N TRP A 132 3.58 12.47 -11.82
CA TRP A 132 3.27 12.93 -13.18
C TRP A 132 2.08 13.89 -13.21
N GLN A 133 1.02 13.61 -12.46
CA GLN A 133 -0.12 14.53 -12.34
C GLN A 133 0.33 15.89 -11.78
N GLN A 134 1.19 15.90 -10.76
CA GLN A 134 1.74 17.12 -10.20
C GLN A 134 2.62 17.86 -11.22
N PHE A 135 3.49 17.17 -11.93
CA PHE A 135 4.37 17.76 -12.95
C PHE A 135 3.58 18.52 -14.02
N TYR A 136 2.48 17.95 -14.51
CA TYR A 136 1.62 18.61 -15.50
C TYR A 136 0.70 19.68 -14.92
N GLY A 137 0.50 19.70 -13.60
CA GLY A 137 -0.32 20.69 -12.91
C GLY A 137 0.45 21.92 -12.42
N LEU A 138 1.79 21.91 -12.49
CA LEU A 138 2.63 23.02 -12.04
C LEU A 138 2.93 24.01 -13.16
N GLU A 139 2.84 25.29 -12.84
CA GLU A 139 3.14 26.39 -13.77
C GLU A 139 4.56 26.96 -13.57
N ASP A 140 5.11 26.85 -12.35
CA ASP A 140 6.45 27.32 -12.00
C ASP A 140 7.53 26.29 -12.38
N MET A 141 8.52 26.74 -13.16
CA MET A 141 9.63 25.92 -13.65
C MET A 141 10.50 25.37 -12.51
N THR A 142 10.70 26.12 -11.43
CA THR A 142 11.58 25.68 -10.32
C THR A 142 10.99 24.49 -9.57
N THR A 143 9.70 24.54 -9.26
CA THR A 143 8.96 23.43 -8.65
C THR A 143 8.86 22.23 -9.59
N ARG A 144 8.78 22.50 -10.90
CA ARG A 144 8.72 21.45 -11.92
C ARG A 144 10.03 20.65 -12.00
N ASP A 145 11.17 21.31 -11.85
CA ASP A 145 12.48 20.64 -11.80
C ASP A 145 12.63 19.74 -10.56
N ALA A 146 12.17 20.19 -9.40
CA ALA A 146 12.14 19.36 -8.18
C ALA A 146 11.23 18.12 -8.36
N VAL A 147 10.05 18.29 -8.96
CA VAL A 147 9.16 17.16 -9.28
C VAL A 147 9.82 16.23 -10.31
N GLN A 148 10.51 16.77 -11.32
CA GLN A 148 11.24 15.96 -12.30
C GLN A 148 12.33 15.09 -11.66
N GLN A 149 13.07 15.63 -10.68
CA GLN A 149 14.04 14.85 -9.91
C GLN A 149 13.34 13.73 -9.13
N SER A 150 12.23 14.04 -8.46
CA SER A 150 11.47 13.03 -7.72
C SER A 150 10.89 11.93 -8.61
N ILE A 151 10.52 12.25 -9.87
CA ILE A 151 10.10 11.28 -10.88
C ILE A 151 11.26 10.34 -11.22
N ALA A 152 12.45 10.90 -11.49
CA ALA A 152 13.64 10.11 -11.81
C ALA A 152 14.04 9.17 -10.65
N GLU A 153 14.04 9.67 -9.41
CA GLU A 153 14.32 8.86 -8.23
C GLU A 153 13.29 7.75 -8.02
N THR A 154 12.00 8.07 -8.18
CA THR A 154 10.92 7.08 -8.02
C THR A 154 11.00 6.02 -9.11
N PHE A 155 11.42 6.38 -10.33
CA PHE A 155 11.63 5.44 -11.42
C PHE A 155 12.72 4.41 -11.09
N ILE A 156 13.87 4.87 -10.60
CA ILE A 156 14.97 3.99 -10.18
C ILE A 156 14.50 3.04 -9.06
N LYS A 157 13.79 3.57 -8.06
CA LYS A 157 13.22 2.77 -6.97
C LYS A 157 12.23 1.72 -7.49
N LEU A 158 11.40 2.08 -8.46
CA LEU A 158 10.41 1.19 -9.06
C LEU A 158 11.10 0.05 -9.83
N GLN A 159 12.12 0.35 -10.63
CA GLN A 159 12.89 -0.69 -11.33
C GLN A 159 13.50 -1.70 -10.34
N LYS A 160 14.13 -1.20 -9.28
CA LYS A 160 14.69 -2.06 -8.23
C LYS A 160 13.60 -2.89 -7.52
N ALA A 161 12.45 -2.28 -7.21
CA ALA A 161 11.34 -2.99 -6.60
C ALA A 161 10.79 -4.11 -7.49
N GLN A 162 10.72 -3.90 -8.81
CA GLN A 162 10.32 -4.93 -9.78
C GLN A 162 11.34 -6.07 -9.85
N GLU A 163 12.64 -5.76 -9.83
CA GLU A 163 13.69 -6.78 -9.72
C GLU A 163 13.56 -7.59 -8.43
N ASP A 164 13.30 -6.93 -7.30
CA ASP A 164 13.09 -7.59 -6.01
C ASP A 164 11.82 -8.45 -5.99
N GLU A 165 10.73 -8.02 -6.62
CA GLU A 165 9.50 -8.80 -6.78
C GLU A 165 9.75 -10.06 -7.62
N THR A 166 10.39 -9.91 -8.78
CA THR A 166 10.72 -11.05 -9.66
C THR A 166 11.65 -12.03 -8.96
N ARG A 167 12.61 -11.54 -8.18
CA ARG A 167 13.50 -12.37 -7.36
C ARG A 167 12.73 -13.12 -6.27
N ALA A 168 11.87 -12.43 -5.51
CA ALA A 168 11.05 -13.06 -4.47
C ALA A 168 10.13 -14.15 -5.06
N ARG A 169 9.56 -13.90 -6.25
CA ARG A 169 8.78 -14.89 -6.99
C ARG A 169 9.61 -16.11 -7.36
N GLN A 170 10.81 -15.90 -7.91
CA GLN A 170 11.70 -17.01 -8.27
C GLN A 170 12.11 -17.84 -7.06
N ASP A 171 12.33 -17.22 -5.91
CA ASP A 171 12.68 -17.92 -4.68
C ASP A 171 11.52 -18.81 -4.19
N LEU A 172 10.28 -18.32 -4.28
CA LEU A 172 9.06 -19.10 -4.02
C LEU A 172 8.93 -20.30 -4.98
N GLU A 173 9.08 -20.07 -6.28
CA GLU A 173 9.01 -21.14 -7.28
C GLU A 173 10.10 -22.20 -7.09
N LYS A 174 11.33 -21.80 -6.74
CA LYS A 174 12.44 -22.72 -6.42
C LYS A 174 12.13 -23.57 -5.20
N PHE A 175 11.59 -22.98 -4.14
CA PHE A 175 11.22 -23.70 -2.92
C PHE A 175 10.14 -24.75 -3.19
N LEU A 176 9.08 -24.38 -3.92
CA LEU A 176 8.05 -25.34 -4.35
C LEU A 176 8.61 -26.44 -5.26
N GLY A 177 9.60 -26.11 -6.10
CA GLY A 177 10.29 -27.08 -6.94
C GLY A 177 11.18 -28.06 -6.16
N GLN A 178 11.77 -27.62 -5.05
CA GLN A 178 12.57 -28.47 -4.15
C GLN A 178 11.69 -29.41 -3.33
N GLN A 179 10.57 -28.93 -2.77
CA GLN A 179 9.61 -29.80 -2.07
C GLN A 179 9.07 -30.93 -2.95
N LYS A 180 8.85 -30.67 -4.25
CA LYS A 180 8.42 -31.72 -5.20
C LYS A 180 9.51 -32.73 -5.52
N LYS A 181 10.78 -32.38 -5.32
CA LYS A 181 11.95 -33.22 -5.65
C LYS A 181 12.42 -34.07 -4.49
N GLU A 182 12.14 -33.71 -3.23
CA GLU A 182 12.34 -34.58 -2.07
C GLU A 182 11.31 -35.71 -2.12
N PRO A 183 11.67 -36.91 -2.62
CA PRO A 183 10.74 -38.01 -2.66
C PRO A 183 10.61 -38.54 -1.23
N VAL A 184 9.38 -38.82 -0.84
CA VAL A 184 8.99 -39.66 0.32
C VAL A 184 10.11 -40.64 0.64
N PRO A 185 10.66 -40.67 1.88
CA PRO A 185 11.72 -41.60 2.22
C PRO A 185 11.24 -43.00 1.85
N SER A 186 12.06 -43.68 1.05
CA SER A 186 11.81 -45.04 0.62
C SER A 186 11.95 -45.95 1.84
N ILE A 187 10.90 -46.03 2.67
CA ILE A 187 10.79 -46.95 3.78
C ILE A 187 10.53 -48.32 3.15
N TRP A 188 11.58 -48.90 2.57
CA TRP A 188 11.60 -50.30 2.16
C TRP A 188 11.83 -51.14 3.40
N ILE A 189 10.73 -51.60 4.00
CA ILE A 189 10.76 -52.76 4.87
C ILE A 189 11.06 -53.97 3.96
N ARG A 190 12.20 -54.63 4.21
CA ARG A 190 12.60 -55.89 3.58
C ARG A 190 11.93 -57.08 4.25
#